data_AF-A0A3D2SAW1-F1
#
_entry.id   AF-A0A3D2SAW1-F1
#
_cell.length_a   1.000
_cell.length_b   1.000
_cell.length_c   1.000
_cell.angle_alpha   90.00
_cell.angle_beta   90.00
_cell.angle_gamma   90.00
#
_symmetry.space_group_name_H-M   'P 1'
#
loop_
_entity.id
_entity.type
_entity.pdbx_description
1 polymer ?
#
loop_
_entity_poly.entity_id
_entity_poly.type
_entity_poly.pdbx_seq_one_letter_code
_entity_poly.pdbx_strand_id
1 'polypeptide(L)' 'YVQDWDTPILIYQGGKDFRTTEDQAFQAFNAAQLRGIKSRFVYFPEENHWVLSCHNGLLWQREFYRWLEETMP' A
#
# COMPACT_ATOMS: atom_id res chain seq x y z
N TYR A 1 9.32 8.82 -13.04
CA TYR A 1 10.24 7.94 -12.27
C TYR A 1 10.10 8.25 -10.78
N VAL A 2 10.80 7.52 -9.89
CA VAL A 2 10.75 7.75 -8.42
C VAL A 2 11.09 9.19 -8.06
N GLN A 3 11.99 9.85 -8.81
CA GLN A 3 12.38 11.22 -8.52
C GLN A 3 11.26 12.27 -8.70
N ASP A 4 10.19 11.89 -9.38
CA ASP A 4 9.07 12.77 -9.70
C ASP A 4 7.88 12.60 -8.75
N TRP A 5 7.97 11.70 -7.77
CA TRP A 5 6.89 11.48 -6.80
C TRP A 5 6.78 12.65 -5.82
N ASP A 6 5.59 13.24 -5.69
CA ASP A 6 5.34 14.47 -4.93
C ASP A 6 4.05 14.44 -4.07
N THR A 7 3.16 13.46 -4.26
CA THR A 7 1.92 13.31 -3.48
C THR A 7 2.01 12.19 -2.45
N PRO A 8 1.20 12.20 -1.38
CA PRO A 8 1.11 11.08 -0.44
C PRO A 8 0.81 9.74 -1.15
N ILE A 9 1.42 8.64 -0.68
CA ILE A 9 1.29 7.30 -1.30
C ILE A 9 0.77 6.24 -0.31
N LEU A 10 -0.34 5.60 -0.66
CA LEU A 10 -0.84 4.39 0.02
C LEU A 10 -0.51 3.15 -0.82
N ILE A 11 0.08 2.14 -0.19
CA ILE A 11 0.49 0.89 -0.84
C ILE A 11 -0.19 -0.29 -0.14
N TYR A 12 -0.83 -1.17 -0.93
CA TYR A 12 -1.35 -2.46 -0.49
C TYR A 12 -0.52 -3.58 -1.12
N GLN A 13 -0.25 -4.65 -0.37
CA GLN A 13 0.43 -5.82 -0.90
C GLN A 13 -0.04 -7.12 -0.23
N GLY A 14 -0.29 -8.15 -1.03
CA GLY A 14 -0.50 -9.52 -0.57
C GLY A 14 0.82 -10.30 -0.52
N GLY A 15 1.07 -11.04 0.56
CA GLY A 15 2.29 -11.84 0.75
C GLY A 15 2.39 -13.05 -0.19
N LYS A 16 1.26 -13.50 -0.74
CA LYS A 16 1.18 -14.61 -1.71
C LYS A 16 0.89 -14.14 -3.13
N ASP A 17 1.17 -12.87 -3.43
CA ASP A 17 1.11 -12.37 -4.80
C ASP A 17 2.38 -12.77 -5.56
N PHE A 18 2.25 -13.75 -6.45
CA PHE A 18 3.34 -14.22 -7.31
C PHE A 18 3.35 -13.54 -8.69
N ARG A 19 2.40 -12.65 -8.97
CA ARG A 19 2.39 -11.82 -10.20
C ARG A 19 3.22 -10.56 -9.99
N THR A 20 3.07 -9.96 -8.80
CA THR A 20 3.82 -8.81 -8.33
C THR A 20 4.30 -9.10 -6.92
N THR A 21 5.53 -9.59 -6.83
CA THR A 21 6.12 -10.04 -5.57
C THR A 21 6.31 -8.89 -4.58
N GLU A 22 6.30 -9.24 -3.29
CA GLU A 22 6.28 -8.28 -2.18
C GLU A 22 7.50 -7.34 -2.13
N ASP A 23 8.63 -7.76 -2.69
CA ASP A 23 9.85 -6.97 -2.78
C ASP A 23 9.62 -5.66 -3.56
N GLN A 24 8.76 -5.67 -4.58
CA GLN A 24 8.46 -4.48 -5.36
C GLN A 24 7.70 -3.45 -4.52
N ALA A 25 6.73 -3.89 -3.73
CA ALA A 25 5.98 -3.02 -2.82
C ALA A 25 6.87 -2.48 -1.70
N PHE A 26 7.76 -3.33 -1.13
CA PHE A 26 8.73 -2.89 -0.12
C PHE A 26 9.72 -1.86 -0.69
N GLN A 27 10.22 -2.06 -1.91
CA GLN A 27 11.10 -1.09 -2.58
C GLN A 27 10.37 0.24 -2.81
N ALA A 28 9.12 0.21 -3.28
CA ALA A 28 8.32 1.42 -3.48
C ALA A 28 8.05 2.15 -2.16
N PHE A 29 7.71 1.44 -1.09
CA PHE A 29 7.50 2.03 0.23
C PHE A 29 8.78 2.67 0.78
N ASN A 30 9.91 1.96 0.72
CA ASN A 30 11.21 2.48 1.14
C ASN A 30 11.62 3.71 0.31
N ALA A 31 11.39 3.70 -1.00
CA ALA A 31 11.66 4.85 -1.86
C ALA A 31 10.82 6.08 -1.47
N ALA A 32 9.52 5.89 -1.18
CA ALA A 32 8.66 6.96 -0.70
C ALA A 32 9.13 7.52 0.65
N GLN A 33 9.51 6.64 1.58
CA GLN A 33 10.05 7.02 2.90
C GLN A 33 11.36 7.81 2.78
N LEU A 34 12.31 7.35 1.95
CA LEU A 34 13.58 8.04 1.71
C LEU A 34 13.40 9.44 1.10
N ARG A 35 12.32 9.67 0.35
CA ARG A 35 11.95 10.98 -0.20
C ARG A 35 11.18 11.86 0.78
N GLY A 36 10.87 11.38 1.98
CA GLY A 36 10.04 12.11 2.94
C GLY A 36 8.58 12.26 2.50
N ILE A 37 8.11 11.44 1.57
CA ILE A 37 6.71 11.45 1.13
C ILE A 37 5.88 10.77 2.21
N LYS A 38 4.77 11.41 2.64
CA LYS A 38 3.79 10.77 3.53
C LYS A 38 3.32 9.48 2.87
N SER A 39 3.67 8.34 3.46
CA SER A 39 3.28 7.05 2.91
C SER A 39 2.76 6.09 3.97
N ARG A 40 1.90 5.17 3.54
CA ARG A 40 1.31 4.11 4.36
C ARG A 40 1.40 2.79 3.60
N PHE A 41 1.71 1.73 4.32
CA PHE A 41 1.80 0.39 3.76
C PHE A 41 0.90 -0.57 4.54
N VAL A 42 -0.01 -1.22 3.83
CA VAL A 42 -0.92 -2.23 4.39
C VAL A 42 -0.58 -3.57 3.76
N TYR A 43 -0.05 -4.46 4.58
CA TYR A 43 0.43 -5.77 4.16
C TYR A 43 -0.53 -6.86 4.63
N PHE A 44 -0.91 -7.74 3.71
CA PHE A 44 -1.76 -8.89 3.96
C PHE A 44 -0.99 -10.18 3.70
N PRO A 45 -0.33 -10.79 4.70
CA PRO A 45 0.59 -11.92 4.52
C PRO A 45 -0.06 -13.12 3.81
N GLU A 46 -1.34 -13.35 4.09
CA GLU A 46 -2.08 -14.53 3.62
C GLU A 46 -2.85 -14.30 2.30
N GLU A 47 -2.97 -13.05 1.84
CA GLU A 47 -3.67 -12.69 0.61
C GLU A 47 -2.74 -12.83 -0.61
N ASN A 48 -3.36 -13.03 -1.77
CA ASN A 48 -2.65 -13.06 -3.05
C ASN A 48 -2.82 -11.72 -3.79
N HIS A 49 -2.86 -11.76 -5.12
CA HIS A 49 -3.15 -10.59 -5.95
C HIS A 49 -4.54 -9.97 -5.73
N TRP A 50 -5.41 -10.63 -4.97
CA TRP A 50 -6.77 -10.20 -4.63
C TRP A 50 -6.94 -10.24 -3.13
N VAL A 51 -7.85 -9.42 -2.62
CA VAL A 51 -8.31 -9.51 -1.22
C VAL A 51 -9.52 -10.43 -1.17
N LEU A 52 -9.32 -11.64 -0.62
CA LEU A 52 -10.31 -12.72 -0.62
C LEU A 52 -11.01 -12.88 0.73
N SER A 53 -10.30 -12.62 1.83
CA SER A 53 -10.90 -12.68 3.17
C SER A 53 -11.86 -11.52 3.39
N CYS A 54 -13.05 -11.82 3.92
CA CYS A 54 -14.02 -10.80 4.33
C CYS A 54 -13.42 -9.81 5.34
N HIS A 55 -12.66 -10.32 6.32
CA HIS A 55 -12.03 -9.46 7.33
C HIS A 55 -11.00 -8.51 6.71
N ASN A 56 -10.16 -9.01 5.80
CA ASN A 56 -9.17 -8.18 5.11
C ASN A 56 -9.85 -7.20 4.16
N GLY A 57 -10.99 -7.55 3.55
CA GLY A 57 -11.81 -6.65 2.76
C GLY A 57 -12.32 -5.45 3.58
N LEU A 58 -12.78 -5.68 4.81
CA LEU A 58 -13.18 -4.59 5.71
C LEU A 58 -11.99 -3.71 6.11
N LEU A 59 -10.85 -4.32 6.43
CA LEU A 59 -9.63 -3.57 6.77
C LEU A 59 -9.13 -2.74 5.58
N TRP A 60 -9.15 -3.30 4.37
CA TRP A 60 -8.79 -2.62 3.14
C TRP A 60 -9.64 -1.36 2.94
N GLN A 61 -10.96 -1.48 3.01
CA GLN A 61 -11.85 -0.33 2.87
C GLN A 61 -11.61 0.71 3.97
N ARG A 62 -11.44 0.27 5.22
CA ARG A 62 -11.19 1.19 6.35
C ARG A 62 -9.89 1.98 6.18
N GLU A 63 -8.80 1.32 5.81
CA GLU A 63 -7.52 2.00 5.59
C GLU A 63 -7.58 2.91 4.35
N PHE A 64 -8.34 2.55 3.31
CA PHE A 64 -8.56 3.40 2.15
C PHE A 64 -9.29 4.70 2.52
N TYR A 65 -10.44 4.62 3.19
CA TYR A 65 -11.18 5.82 3.61
C TYR A 65 -10.40 6.67 4.61
N ARG A 66 -9.73 6.04 5.59
CA ARG A 66 -8.84 6.73 6.52
C ARG A 66 -7.75 7.50 5.78
N TRP A 67 -7.16 6.89 4.75
CA TRP A 67 -6.12 7.55 3.97
C TRP A 67 -6.64 8.79 3.24
N LEU A 68 -7.84 8.69 2.65
CA LEU A 68 -8.47 9.84 2.00
C LEU A 68 -8.74 10.95 3.01
N GLU A 69 -9.27 10.64 4.20
CA GLU A 69 -9.48 11.62 5.27
C GLU A 69 -8.16 12.29 5.71
N GLU A 70 -7.06 11.53 5.77
CA GLU A 70 -5.75 12.03 6.19
C GLU A 70 -4.99 12.84 5.12
N THR A 71 -5.42 12.83 3.85
CA THR A 71 -4.61 13.33 2.72
C THR A 71 -5.36 14.15 1.68
N MET A 72 -6.69 14.07 1.62
CA MET A 72 -7.50 14.89 0.75
C MET A 72 -7.90 16.19 1.46
N PRO A 73 -7.99 17.32 0.73
CA PRO A 73 -8.50 18.59 1.26
C PRO A 73 -9.97 18.54 1.68
#